data_AF-A0A196NPH1-F1
#
_entry.id   AF-A0A196NPH1-F1
#
_cell.length_a   1.000
_cell.length_b   1.000
_cell.length_c   1.000
_cell.angle_alpha   90.00
_cell.angle_beta   90.00
_cell.angle_gamma   90.00
#
_symmetry.space_group_name_H-M   'P 1'
#
loop_
_entity.id
_entity.type
_entity.pdbx_description
1 polymer ?
#
loop_
_entity_poly.entity_id
_entity_poly.type
_entity_poly.pdbx_seq_one_letter_code
_entity_poly.pdbx_strand_id
1 'polypeptide(L)'
;MTTYHEFDHDQINAAIESARAHFSENNLAEMSATTDITGNTHMLLSGGCIKVTVENGKVCLSLPLGIGKVCLPIPNVIPNGTAAQACLHICTTFGFPTGVEVSVSVAGVTVVKQSFGKC
;
A
#
# COMPACT_ATOMS: atom_id res chain seq x y z
N MET A 1 5.98 3.59 23.86
CA MET A 1 5.12 2.50 23.35
C MET A 1 4.95 2.79 21.87
N THR A 2 5.31 1.87 20.97
CA THR A 2 5.24 2.12 19.52
C THR A 2 3.84 1.75 19.05
N THR A 3 3.11 2.69 18.45
CA THR A 3 1.77 2.43 17.92
C THR A 3 1.89 1.76 16.55
N TYR A 4 1.27 0.60 16.37
CA TYR A 4 1.15 -0.06 15.07
C TYR A 4 -0.23 0.23 14.50
N HIS A 5 -0.26 0.86 13.34
CA HIS A 5 -1.51 1.07 12.63
C HIS A 5 -1.76 -0.10 11.68
N GLU A 6 -2.96 -0.67 11.76
CA GLU A 6 -3.38 -1.79 10.92
C GLU A 6 -4.33 -1.28 9.84
N PHE A 7 -4.19 -1.86 8.65
CA PHE A 7 -5.11 -1.59 7.57
C PHE A 7 -6.41 -2.37 7.78
N ASP A 8 -7.50 -1.79 7.29
CA ASP A 8 -8.81 -2.41 7.33
C ASP A 8 -8.81 -3.68 6.47
N HIS A 9 -9.03 -4.82 7.11
CA HIS A 9 -8.97 -6.12 6.44
C HIS A 9 -10.08 -6.29 5.40
N ASP A 10 -11.25 -5.66 5.60
CA ASP A 10 -12.36 -5.73 4.65
C ASP A 10 -12.04 -4.93 3.39
N GLN A 11 -11.39 -3.77 3.53
CA GLN A 11 -10.94 -2.98 2.37
C GLN A 11 -9.82 -3.68 1.60
N ILE A 12 -8.88 -4.33 2.30
CA ILE A 12 -7.83 -5.13 1.68
C ILE A 12 -8.44 -6.32 0.92
N ASN A 13 -9.37 -7.06 1.54
CA ASN A 13 -10.01 -8.21 0.92
C ASN A 13 -10.86 -7.80 -0.28
N ALA A 14 -11.59 -6.69 -0.19
CA ALA A 14 -12.34 -6.13 -1.31
C ALA A 14 -11.43 -5.75 -2.49
N ALA A 15 -10.25 -5.18 -2.21
CA ALA A 15 -9.26 -4.89 -3.25
C ALA A 15 -8.66 -6.17 -3.86
N ILE A 16 -8.37 -7.20 -3.07
CA ILE A 16 -7.87 -8.49 -3.59
C ILE A 16 -8.93 -9.18 -4.44
N GLU A 17 -10.19 -9.17 -3.99
CA GLU A 17 -11.30 -9.78 -4.72
C GLU A 17 -11.56 -9.05 -6.02
N SER A 18 -11.53 -7.71 -6.03
CA SER A 18 -11.63 -6.94 -7.26
C SER A 18 -10.47 -7.25 -8.22
N ALA A 19 -9.24 -7.44 -7.73
CA ALA A 19 -8.11 -7.87 -8.56
C ALA A 19 -8.36 -9.21 -9.27
N ARG A 20 -8.87 -10.19 -8.51
CA ARG A 20 -9.16 -11.53 -9.02
C ARG A 20 -10.31 -11.50 -10.02
N ALA A 21 -11.39 -10.79 -9.69
CA ALA A 21 -12.51 -10.57 -10.60
C ALA A 21 -12.07 -9.86 -11.87
N HIS A 22 -11.27 -8.80 -11.78
CA HIS A 22 -10.75 -8.07 -12.94
C HIS A 22 -9.89 -8.93 -13.86
N PHE A 23 -9.02 -9.80 -13.31
CA PHE A 23 -8.24 -10.74 -14.13
C PHE A 23 -9.12 -11.86 -14.74
N SER A 24 -10.20 -12.25 -14.06
CA SER A 24 -11.13 -13.28 -14.52
C SER A 24 -12.14 -12.78 -15.56
N GLU A 25 -12.56 -11.52 -15.48
CA GLU A 25 -13.65 -10.97 -16.30
C GLU A 25 -13.15 -10.12 -17.48
N ASN A 26 -12.02 -9.41 -17.36
CA ASN A 26 -11.56 -8.48 -18.40
C ASN A 26 -10.17 -8.83 -18.95
N ASN A 27 -10.15 -9.25 -20.23
CA ASN A 27 -9.06 -8.89 -21.15
C ASN A 27 -8.88 -7.36 -21.13
N LEU A 28 -7.87 -6.87 -20.40
CA LEU A 28 -7.09 -5.64 -20.63
C LEU A 28 -7.79 -4.26 -20.77
N ALA A 29 -9.11 -4.11 -20.64
CA ALA A 29 -9.78 -2.91 -21.20
C ALA A 29 -10.35 -1.83 -20.26
N GLU A 30 -10.48 -2.01 -18.94
CA GLU A 30 -11.10 -0.96 -18.09
C GLU A 30 -10.18 -0.41 -16.99
N MET A 31 -9.57 0.71 -17.36
CA MET A 31 -8.68 1.56 -16.59
C MET A 31 -9.45 2.42 -15.57
N SER A 32 -9.20 2.22 -14.28
CA SER A 32 -9.21 3.27 -13.24
C SER A 32 -8.38 2.85 -12.03
N ALA A 33 -7.12 2.55 -12.27
CA ALA A 33 -6.02 2.84 -11.36
C ALA A 33 -4.97 3.52 -12.23
N THR A 34 -4.17 4.43 -11.69
CA THR A 34 -2.98 4.98 -12.34
C THR A 34 -2.08 3.82 -12.77
N THR A 35 -2.32 3.29 -13.96
CA THR A 35 -1.68 2.09 -14.49
C THR A 35 -0.66 2.63 -15.48
N ASP A 36 0.60 2.58 -15.09
CA ASP A 36 1.72 2.69 -16.03
C ASP A 36 1.65 1.42 -16.90
N ILE A 37 0.85 1.48 -17.97
CA ILE A 37 0.71 0.40 -18.95
C ILE A 37 1.94 0.44 -19.84
N THR A 38 3.05 -0.08 -19.33
CA THR A 38 4.14 -0.61 -20.15
C THR A 38 4.11 -2.13 -20.05
N GLY A 39 3.05 -2.75 -20.60
CA GLY A 39 3.06 -4.15 -21.07
C GLY A 39 3.55 -5.24 -20.11
N ASN A 40 3.35 -5.12 -18.80
CA ASN A 40 3.86 -6.09 -17.83
C ASN A 40 2.72 -6.72 -17.01
N THR A 41 2.89 -7.99 -16.70
CA THR A 41 1.97 -8.91 -16.03
C THR A 41 1.71 -8.58 -14.55
N HIS A 42 1.98 -7.33 -14.16
CA HIS A 42 2.03 -6.84 -12.80
C HIS A 42 1.00 -5.71 -12.63
N MET A 43 0.06 -5.90 -11.71
CA MET A 43 -1.01 -4.95 -11.42
C MET A 43 -0.89 -4.47 -9.98
N LEU A 44 -0.91 -3.14 -9.78
CA LEU A 44 -0.98 -2.52 -8.47
C LEU A 44 -2.44 -2.19 -8.14
N LEU A 45 -2.95 -2.71 -7.03
CA LEU A 45 -4.29 -2.41 -6.54
C LEU A 45 -4.25 -1.65 -5.22
N SER A 46 -4.99 -0.56 -5.11
CA SER A 46 -5.08 0.20 -3.87
C SER A 46 -5.85 -0.58 -2.81
N GLY A 47 -5.16 -1.00 -1.73
CA GLY A 47 -5.74 -1.66 -0.55
C GLY A 47 -6.24 -0.70 0.52
N GLY A 48 -6.37 0.59 0.18
CA GLY A 48 -6.85 1.64 1.08
C GLY A 48 -5.74 2.47 1.72
N CYS A 49 -6.14 3.61 2.29
CA CYS A 49 -5.26 4.52 3.01
C CYS A 49 -5.75 4.72 4.43
N ILE A 50 -4.84 4.66 5.40
CA ILE A 50 -5.11 4.90 6.81
C ILE A 50 -4.39 6.15 7.30
N LYS A 51 -5.01 6.85 8.26
CA LYS A 51 -4.38 7.97 8.96
C LYS A 51 -3.42 7.43 10.02
N VAL A 52 -2.18 7.87 9.96
CA VAL A 52 -1.11 7.44 10.86
C VAL A 52 -0.37 8.66 11.38
N THR A 53 0.28 8.52 12.52
CA THR A 53 1.03 9.62 13.12
C THR A 53 2.51 9.27 13.13
N VAL A 54 3.36 10.23 12.81
CA VAL A 54 4.82 10.04 12.88
C VAL A 54 5.24 9.97 14.35
N GLU A 55 5.84 8.85 14.75
CA GLU A 55 6.33 8.62 16.11
C GLU A 55 7.82 8.28 16.08
N ASN A 56 8.65 9.08 16.76
CA ASN A 56 10.11 8.90 16.81
C ASN A 56 10.78 8.83 15.43
N GLY A 57 10.36 9.69 14.50
CA GLY A 57 10.93 9.74 13.14
C GLY A 57 10.62 8.50 12.29
N LYS A 58 9.61 7.71 12.66
CA LYS A 58 9.18 6.52 11.92
C LYS A 58 7.67 6.36 11.96
N VAL A 59 7.15 5.57 11.03
CA VAL A 59 5.75 5.15 10.98
C VAL A 59 5.74 3.64 10.94
N CYS A 60 5.09 3.01 11.92
CA CYS A 60 5.01 1.57 12.03
C CYS A 60 3.63 1.07 11.58
N LEU A 61 3.64 0.13 10.64
CA LEU A 61 2.47 -0.39 9.96
C LEU A 61 2.44 -1.91 10.05
N SER A 62 1.24 -2.46 10.21
CA SER A 62 0.99 -3.91 10.12
C SER A 62 0.60 -4.23 8.69
N LEU A 63 1.46 -4.95 7.97
CA LEU A 63 1.22 -5.29 6.57
C LEU A 63 0.53 -6.64 6.43
N PRO A 64 -0.49 -6.73 5.56
CA PRO A 64 -1.19 -7.96 5.24
C PRO A 64 -0.30 -8.92 4.45
N LEU A 65 -0.86 -10.08 4.05
CA LEU A 65 -0.16 -11.14 3.29
C LEU A 65 1.01 -11.80 4.04
N GLY A 66 1.00 -11.75 5.39
CA GLY A 66 2.01 -12.39 6.22
C GLY A 66 3.36 -11.68 6.26
N ILE A 67 3.46 -10.46 5.74
CA ILE A 67 4.67 -9.63 5.78
C ILE A 67 4.95 -9.14 7.21
N GLY A 68 3.89 -8.93 8.00
CA GLY A 68 3.98 -8.59 9.41
C GLY A 68 4.20 -7.11 9.65
N LYS A 69 4.82 -6.78 10.79
CA LYS A 69 4.97 -5.41 11.26
C LYS A 69 6.26 -4.79 10.74
N VAL A 70 6.15 -3.68 10.02
CA VAL A 70 7.30 -2.93 9.48
C VAL A 70 7.29 -1.50 9.99
N CYS A 71 8.47 -0.90 10.11
CA CYS A 71 8.59 0.51 10.47
C CYS A 71 9.34 1.24 9.35
N LEU A 72 8.68 2.21 8.75
CA LEU A 72 9.20 3.06 7.69
C LEU A 72 9.87 4.28 8.31
N PRO A 73 11.16 4.53 8.04
CA PRO A 73 11.85 5.72 8.53
C PRO A 73 11.32 6.95 7.79
N ILE A 74 10.85 7.95 8.54
CA ILE A 74 10.41 9.24 8.00
C ILE A 74 11.60 10.22 8.05
N PRO A 75 11.80 11.04 7.00
CA PRO A 75 12.82 12.08 7.03
C PRO A 75 12.71 12.99 8.27
N ASN A 76 13.85 13.32 8.88
CA ASN A 76 13.93 14.15 10.10
C ASN A 76 13.37 15.58 9.96
N VAL A 77 13.02 16.01 8.74
CA VAL A 77 12.34 17.29 8.50
C VAL A 77 10.90 17.30 9.00
N ILE A 78 10.31 16.11 9.22
CA ILE A 78 8.92 15.98 9.69
C ILE A 78 8.92 15.72 11.20
N PRO A 79 8.32 16.61 12.00
CA PRO A 79 8.32 16.47 13.45
C PRO A 79 7.41 15.31 13.90
N ASN A 80 7.71 14.77 15.08
CA ASN A 80 6.86 13.78 15.73
C ASN A 80 5.47 14.39 16.03
N GLY A 81 4.42 13.58 15.92
CA GLY A 81 3.04 14.05 16.06
C GLY A 81 2.43 14.58 14.75
N THR A 82 3.18 14.61 13.65
CA THR A 82 2.64 15.01 12.35
C THR A 82 1.65 13.96 11.83
N ALA A 83 0.47 14.44 11.43
CA ALA A 83 -0.51 13.60 10.75
C ALA A 83 -0.01 13.22 9.36
N ALA A 84 0.10 11.93 9.13
CA ALA A 84 0.48 11.32 7.88
C ALA A 84 -0.63 10.37 7.40
N GLN A 85 -0.54 9.98 6.13
CA GLN A 85 -1.42 9.01 5.51
C GLN A 85 -0.56 7.88 4.95
N ALA A 86 -0.76 6.67 5.44
CA ALA A 86 -0.15 5.48 4.87
C ALA A 86 -1.15 4.84 3.89
N CYS A 87 -0.78 4.75 2.62
CA CYS A 87 -1.54 4.04 1.60
C CYS A 87 -0.86 2.72 1.28
N LEU A 88 -1.65 1.66 1.18
CA LEU A 88 -1.19 0.35 0.79
C LEU A 88 -1.66 0.03 -0.62
N HIS A 89 -0.75 -0.49 -1.42
CA HIS A 89 -1.00 -1.05 -2.74
C HIS A 89 -0.61 -2.52 -2.72
N ILE A 90 -1.45 -3.38 -3.27
CA ILE A 90 -1.22 -4.81 -3.39
C ILE A 90 -0.68 -5.04 -4.79
N CYS A 91 0.49 -5.65 -4.87
CA CYS A 91 1.10 -6.03 -6.12
C CYS A 91 0.67 -7.44 -6.45
N THR A 92 0.02 -7.60 -7.60
CA THR A 92 -0.38 -8.89 -8.12
C THR A 92 0.36 -9.17 -9.41
N THR A 93 0.77 -10.42 -9.60
CA THR A 93 1.36 -10.90 -10.85
C THR A 93 0.51 -12.04 -11.37
N PHE A 94 0.00 -11.94 -12.61
CA PHE A 94 -0.96 -12.91 -13.17
C PHE A 94 -2.16 -13.23 -12.25
N GLY A 95 -2.70 -12.21 -11.55
CA GLY A 95 -3.83 -12.36 -10.64
C GLY A 95 -3.49 -12.93 -9.24
N PHE A 96 -2.23 -13.27 -8.97
CA PHE A 96 -1.78 -13.71 -7.65
C PHE A 96 -1.10 -12.57 -6.89
N PRO A 97 -1.49 -12.26 -5.64
CA PRO A 97 -0.80 -11.26 -4.83
C PRO A 97 0.62 -11.72 -4.49
N THR A 98 1.61 -11.03 -5.06
CA THR A 98 3.04 -11.35 -4.93
C THR A 98 3.80 -10.38 -4.03
N GLY A 99 3.19 -9.25 -3.66
CA GLY A 99 3.80 -8.27 -2.78
C GLY A 99 2.83 -7.16 -2.38
N VAL A 100 3.33 -6.23 -1.57
CA VAL A 100 2.64 -4.99 -1.24
C VAL A 100 3.61 -3.82 -1.36
N GLU A 101 3.10 -2.68 -1.78
CA GLU A 101 3.79 -1.42 -1.79
C GLU A 101 3.12 -0.47 -0.81
N VAL A 102 3.93 0.19 0.00
CA VAL A 102 3.46 1.09 1.04
C VAL A 102 4.01 2.46 0.78
N SER A 103 3.13 3.44 0.77
CA SER A 103 3.49 4.84 0.63
C SER A 103 3.03 5.60 1.85
N VAL A 104 3.90 6.45 2.39
CA VAL A 104 3.54 7.37 3.47
C VAL A 104 3.57 8.76 2.89
N SER A 105 2.46 9.46 3.04
CA SER A 105 2.25 10.82 2.54
C SER A 105 1.97 11.76 3.70
N VAL A 106 2.60 12.93 3.70
CA VAL A 106 2.37 13.97 4.70
C VAL A 106 1.84 15.19 3.96
N ALA A 107 0.69 15.72 4.42
CA ALA A 107 0.00 16.84 3.76
C ALA A 107 -0.25 16.61 2.25
N GLY A 108 -0.50 15.36 1.85
CA GLY A 108 -0.74 14.98 0.44
C GLY A 108 0.52 14.75 -0.40
N VAL A 109 1.72 14.94 0.16
CA VAL A 109 2.99 14.67 -0.52
C VAL A 109 3.58 13.36 -0.04
N THR A 110 3.85 12.42 -0.95
CA THR A 110 4.50 11.15 -0.61
C THR A 110 5.95 11.39 -0.19
N VAL A 111 6.27 11.04 1.06
CA VAL A 111 7.59 11.24 1.67
C VAL A 111 8.41 9.97 1.73
N VAL A 112 7.73 8.82 1.77
CA VAL A 112 8.34 7.50 1.76
C VAL A 112 7.52 6.59 0.87
N LYS A 113 8.20 5.80 0.06
CA LYS A 113 7.61 4.75 -0.76
C LYS A 113 8.49 3.52 -0.66
N GLN A 114 7.94 2.41 -0.18
CA GLN A 114 8.68 1.16 0.00
C GLN A 114 7.84 -0.03 -0.42
N SER A 115 8.43 -0.88 -1.23
CA SER A 115 7.81 -2.09 -1.76
C SER A 115 8.36 -3.31 -1.01
N PHE A 116 7.47 -4.24 -0.67
CA PHE A 116 7.76 -5.47 0.06
C PHE A 116 7.27 -6.66 -0.78
N GLY A 117 8.19 -7.54 -1.19
CA GLY A 117 7.89 -8.66 -2.08
C GLY A 117 8.08 -8.30 -3.56
N LYS A 118 7.36 -9.00 -4.45
CA LYS A 118 7.43 -8.74 -5.89
C LYS A 118 6.34 -7.75 -6.30
N CYS A 119 6.79 -6.51 -6.37
CA CYS A 119 6.29 -5.40 -7.15
C CYS A 119 7.45 -5.06 -8.13
#